data_AF-A0A7C9AD89-F1
#
_entry.id   AF-A0A7C9AD89-F1
#
_cell.length_a   1.000
_cell.length_b   1.000
_cell.length_c   1.000
_cell.angle_alpha   90.00
_cell.angle_beta   90.00
_cell.angle_gamma   90.00
#
_symmetry.space_group_name_H-M   'P 1'
#
loop_
_entity.id
_entity.type
_entity.pdbx_description
1 polymer ?
#
loop_
_entity_poly.entity_id
_entity_poly.type
_entity_poly.pdbx_seq_one_letter_code
_entity_poly.pdbx_strand_id
1 'polypeptide(L)'
;KVKTKIRAPRTKETSNGRLQVDYRLYSGVRNWTLRLSGGKEHIAVIRASGSVRRFRGPLSAPTAGIVAEQLIQRIRSVRESKRYKAVVIRIDSPGGDALASDLLWREIRLLAAEKPVIASLADVAASGGYYIAMAAGTIVAENLTLTGSIGVVKGKFSLGKLYEKIGFNKAIISKGKYAELTAAEQRSFRPEEAELFAKSAQYAYTQFRDKAAYSRSMPTRWRKMHKDGCGLVARQFLEDLLMLLVE
;
A
#
# COMPACT_ATOMS: atom_id res chain seq x y z
N LYS A 1 42.34 -20.93 22.61
CA LYS A 1 41.60 -22.15 22.19
C LYS A 1 40.24 -22.19 22.90
N VAL A 2 39.20 -21.57 22.34
CA VAL A 2 37.82 -21.79 22.81
C VAL A 2 37.18 -22.77 21.83
N LYS A 3 37.17 -24.05 22.18
CA LYS A 3 36.40 -25.07 21.45
C LYS A 3 34.93 -24.90 21.83
N THR A 4 34.21 -23.99 21.17
CA THR A 4 32.74 -24.02 21.21
C THR A 4 32.29 -25.24 20.41
N LYS A 5 31.95 -26.32 21.12
CA LYS A 5 31.28 -27.50 20.56
C LYS A 5 30.00 -27.01 19.88
N ILE A 6 29.98 -27.00 18.54
CA ILE A 6 28.77 -26.76 17.76
C ILE A 6 27.85 -27.94 18.06
N ARG A 7 26.79 -27.70 18.84
CA ARG A 7 25.75 -28.71 19.06
C ARG A 7 24.96 -28.75 17.75
N ALA A 8 25.13 -29.81 16.96
CA ALA A 8 24.31 -30.03 15.78
C ALA A 8 22.82 -29.98 16.20
N PRO A 9 21.94 -29.31 15.43
CA PRO A 9 20.51 -29.36 15.69
C PRO A 9 20.07 -30.84 15.74
N ARG A 10 19.12 -31.19 16.61
CA ARG A 10 18.59 -32.57 16.71
C ARG A 10 18.00 -32.96 15.35
N THR A 11 18.78 -33.64 14.54
CA THR A 11 18.38 -34.26 13.28
C THR A 11 17.68 -35.57 13.59
N LYS A 12 16.52 -35.81 13.00
CA LYS A 12 15.96 -37.16 12.93
C LYS A 12 16.44 -37.80 11.64
N GLU A 13 17.05 -38.97 11.75
CA GLU A 13 17.42 -39.77 10.60
C GLU A 13 16.16 -40.47 10.09
N THR A 14 15.84 -40.26 8.82
CA THR A 14 14.68 -40.93 8.18
C THR A 14 15.04 -42.37 7.81
N SER A 15 14.04 -43.22 7.61
CA SER A 15 14.20 -44.62 7.16
C SER A 15 15.05 -44.79 5.89
N ASN A 16 15.22 -43.71 5.12
CA ASN A 16 15.97 -43.69 3.86
C ASN A 16 17.36 -43.03 4.01
N GLY A 17 17.86 -42.89 5.25
CA GLY A 17 19.19 -42.33 5.53
C GLY A 17 19.34 -40.82 5.33
N ARG A 18 18.24 -40.08 5.12
CA ARG A 18 18.28 -38.61 4.98
C ARG A 18 18.08 -37.92 6.34
N LEU A 19 18.92 -36.93 6.62
CA LEU A 19 18.78 -36.08 7.80
C LEU A 19 17.65 -35.08 7.59
N GLN A 20 16.65 -35.08 8.47
CA GLN A 20 15.60 -34.06 8.53
C GLN A 20 15.78 -33.17 9.75
N VAL A 21 15.56 -31.86 9.55
CA VAL A 21 15.58 -30.85 10.61
C VAL A 21 14.22 -30.14 10.61
N ASP A 22 13.65 -30.00 11.79
CA ASP A 22 12.41 -29.24 11.98
C ASP A 22 12.60 -27.75 11.66
N TYR A 23 11.59 -27.13 11.05
CA TYR A 23 11.66 -25.72 10.64
C TYR A 23 11.89 -24.76 11.82
N ARG A 24 11.33 -25.03 13.01
CA ARG A 24 11.56 -24.17 14.19
C ARG A 24 13.00 -24.29 14.67
N LEU A 25 13.57 -25.49 14.61
CA LEU A 25 14.99 -25.70 14.92
C LEU A 25 15.90 -25.01 13.89
N TYR A 26 15.54 -25.10 12.60
CA TYR A 26 16.29 -24.47 11.52
C TYR A 26 16.24 -22.93 11.58
N SER A 27 15.05 -22.35 11.77
CA SER A 27 14.86 -20.90 11.88
C SER A 27 15.45 -20.29 13.16
N GLY A 28 15.66 -21.09 14.20
CA GLY A 28 16.34 -20.68 15.43
C GLY A 28 17.87 -20.63 15.34
N VAL A 29 18.46 -21.02 14.20
CA VAL A 29 19.92 -20.96 14.01
C VAL A 29 20.38 -19.50 14.05
N ARG A 30 21.34 -19.20 14.94
CA ARG A 30 21.86 -17.85 15.10
C ARG A 30 22.68 -17.42 13.88
N ASN A 31 22.48 -16.17 13.44
CA ASN A 31 23.15 -15.60 12.27
C ASN A 31 24.69 -15.72 12.29
N TRP A 32 25.32 -15.60 13.46
CA TRP A 32 26.77 -15.72 13.57
C TRP A 32 27.28 -17.13 13.20
N THR A 33 26.46 -18.18 13.39
CA THR A 33 26.78 -19.56 12.98
C THR A 33 26.90 -19.67 11.47
N LEU A 34 26.18 -18.83 10.73
CA LEU A 34 26.22 -18.72 9.28
C LEU A 34 27.26 -17.69 8.79
N ARG A 35 28.11 -17.17 9.70
CA ARG A 35 29.00 -16.02 9.42
C ARG A 35 28.27 -14.77 8.90
N LEU A 36 26.96 -14.68 9.15
CA LEU A 36 26.14 -13.50 8.87
C LEU A 36 26.23 -12.49 10.02
N SER A 37 27.45 -12.19 10.48
CA SER A 37 27.70 -11.07 11.39
C SER A 37 27.57 -9.78 10.58
N GLY A 38 26.35 -9.23 10.53
CA GLY A 38 26.00 -8.09 9.69
C GLY A 38 26.96 -6.90 9.82
N GLY A 39 27.08 -6.12 8.74
CA GLY A 39 27.91 -4.91 8.70
C GLY A 39 27.36 -3.77 9.56
N LYS A 40 28.19 -2.73 9.73
CA LYS A 40 27.80 -1.48 10.43
C LYS A 40 26.69 -0.72 9.70
N GLU A 41 26.59 -0.91 8.38
CA GLU A 41 25.59 -0.31 7.52
C GLU A 41 24.39 -1.26 7.35
N HIS A 42 23.19 -0.70 7.41
CA HIS A 42 21.97 -1.48 7.35
C HIS A 42 21.02 -0.98 6.26
N ILE A 43 20.22 -1.91 5.73
CA ILE A 43 19.08 -1.62 4.86
C ILE A 43 17.82 -1.81 5.70
N ALA A 44 16.96 -0.78 5.76
CA ALA A 44 15.67 -0.90 6.44
C ALA A 44 14.68 -1.65 5.55
N VAL A 45 13.99 -2.64 6.10
CA VAL A 45 12.88 -3.31 5.41
C VAL A 45 11.58 -2.93 6.09
N ILE A 46 10.74 -2.19 5.38
CA ILE A 46 9.44 -1.74 5.85
C ILE A 46 8.36 -2.58 5.15
N ARG A 47 7.57 -3.32 5.92
CA ARG A 47 6.46 -4.12 5.38
C ARG A 47 5.16 -3.32 5.45
N ALA A 48 4.51 -3.16 4.31
CA ALA A 48 3.22 -2.51 4.15
C ALA A 48 2.23 -3.55 3.57
N SER A 49 1.50 -4.26 4.44
CA SER A 49 0.59 -5.34 4.05
C SER A 49 -0.84 -5.08 4.50
N GLY A 50 -1.80 -5.42 3.63
CA GLY A 50 -3.24 -5.24 3.81
C GLY A 50 -3.76 -3.85 3.38
N SER A 51 -5.05 -3.58 3.64
CA SER A 51 -5.70 -2.34 3.19
C SER A 51 -5.11 -1.09 3.84
N VAL A 52 -4.98 -0.02 3.07
CA VAL A 52 -4.51 1.29 3.55
C VAL A 52 -5.63 2.03 4.29
N ARG A 53 -5.36 2.45 5.52
CA ARG A 53 -6.31 3.17 6.39
C ARG A 53 -5.61 4.34 7.08
N ARG A 54 -6.36 5.41 7.37
CA ARG A 54 -5.84 6.58 8.10
C ARG A 54 -5.56 6.26 9.56
N PHE A 55 -6.56 5.72 10.24
CA PHE A 55 -6.52 5.47 11.68
C PHE A 55 -6.85 4.01 11.98
N ARG A 56 -6.40 3.56 13.15
CA ARG A 56 -6.85 2.28 13.72
C ARG A 56 -8.26 2.48 14.30
N GLY A 57 -9.24 1.76 13.79
CA GLY A 57 -10.58 1.76 14.38
C GLY A 57 -10.59 0.98 15.70
N PRO A 58 -11.53 1.27 16.63
CA PRO A 58 -11.65 0.57 17.92
C PRO A 58 -11.81 -0.95 17.77
N LEU A 59 -12.51 -1.38 16.70
CA LEU A 59 -12.78 -2.78 16.37
C LEU A 59 -11.77 -3.38 15.37
N SER A 60 -10.68 -2.67 15.05
CA SER A 60 -9.68 -3.18 14.11
C SER A 60 -8.77 -4.20 14.80
N ALA A 61 -8.72 -5.42 14.24
CA ALA A 61 -7.77 -6.44 14.65
C ALA A 61 -6.33 -5.89 14.63
N PRO A 62 -5.44 -6.28 15.57
CA PRO A 62 -4.08 -5.73 15.71
C PRO A 62 -3.21 -5.80 14.46
N THR A 63 -3.52 -6.69 13.53
CA THR A 63 -2.76 -6.98 12.30
C THR A 63 -3.46 -6.54 11.02
N ALA A 64 -4.61 -5.86 11.12
CA ALA A 64 -5.45 -5.56 9.96
C ALA A 64 -4.97 -4.31 9.19
N GLY A 65 -3.95 -4.49 8.36
CA GLY A 65 -3.64 -3.56 7.28
C GLY A 65 -2.60 -2.49 7.58
N ILE A 66 -2.45 -1.57 6.62
CA ILE A 66 -1.51 -0.45 6.69
C ILE A 66 -2.20 0.71 7.43
N VAL A 67 -1.72 1.02 8.63
CA VAL A 67 -2.13 2.22 9.37
C VAL A 67 -1.16 3.37 9.03
N ALA A 68 -1.64 4.36 8.30
CA ALA A 68 -0.80 5.43 7.76
C ALA A 68 -0.03 6.18 8.85
N GLU A 69 -0.67 6.55 9.95
CA GLU A 69 -0.01 7.26 11.05
C GLU A 69 1.23 6.52 11.59
N GLN A 70 1.09 5.22 11.86
CA GLN A 70 2.17 4.39 12.38
C GLN A 70 3.28 4.19 11.35
N LEU A 71 2.90 3.98 10.09
CA LEU A 71 3.86 3.77 9.02
C LEU A 71 4.64 5.05 8.70
N ILE A 72 3.99 6.22 8.74
CA ILE A 72 4.62 7.54 8.60
C ILE A 72 5.66 7.75 9.70
N GLN A 73 5.33 7.47 10.96
CA GLN A 73 6.30 7.56 12.06
C GLN A 73 7.53 6.68 11.82
N ARG A 74 7.32 5.42 11.39
CA ARG A 74 8.43 4.51 11.05
C ARG A 74 9.28 5.02 9.90
N ILE A 75 8.65 5.55 8.84
CA ILE A 75 9.35 6.13 7.69
C ILE A 75 10.22 7.31 8.14
N ARG A 76 9.69 8.21 9.00
CA ARG A 76 10.46 9.34 9.55
C ARG A 76 11.65 8.89 10.38
N SER A 77 11.46 7.93 11.30
CA SER A 77 12.56 7.39 12.09
C SER A 77 13.65 6.75 11.22
N VAL A 78 13.28 6.08 10.13
CA VAL A 78 14.24 5.51 9.18
C VAL A 78 14.95 6.60 8.38
N ARG A 79 14.24 7.66 7.98
CA ARG A 79 14.80 8.83 7.28
C ARG A 79 15.87 9.53 8.13
N GLU A 80 15.55 9.84 9.38
CA GLU A 80 16.43 10.58 10.30
C GLU A 80 17.63 9.75 10.81
N SER A 81 17.53 8.42 10.78
CA SER A 81 18.59 7.54 11.31
C SER A 81 19.76 7.35 10.34
N LYS A 82 20.96 7.77 10.73
CA LYS A 82 22.22 7.55 9.97
C LYS A 82 22.62 6.08 9.83
N ARG A 83 21.99 5.18 10.59
CA ARG A 83 22.23 3.73 10.58
C ARG A 83 21.77 3.07 9.28
N TYR A 84 20.71 3.58 8.68
CA TYR A 84 20.13 3.03 7.45
C TYR A 84 20.65 3.76 6.23
N LYS A 85 21.23 3.02 5.29
CA LYS A 85 21.78 3.55 4.04
C LYS A 85 20.81 3.45 2.86
N ALA A 86 19.88 2.51 2.92
CA ALA A 86 18.81 2.34 1.93
C ALA A 86 17.56 1.76 2.60
N VAL A 87 16.44 1.83 1.89
CA VAL A 87 15.15 1.32 2.35
C VAL A 87 14.49 0.49 1.28
N VAL A 88 14.00 -0.69 1.68
CA VAL A 88 13.09 -1.51 0.88
C VAL A 88 11.70 -1.43 1.51
N ILE A 89 10.71 -1.00 0.73
CA ILE A 89 9.31 -1.01 1.12
C ILE A 89 8.64 -2.20 0.44
N ARG A 90 8.38 -3.26 1.19
CA ARG A 90 7.67 -4.44 0.70
C ARG A 90 6.16 -4.20 0.79
N ILE A 91 5.50 -4.11 -0.36
CA ILE A 91 4.08 -3.73 -0.48
C ILE A 91 3.26 -4.93 -0.89
N ASP A 92 2.23 -5.21 -0.09
CA ASP A 92 1.25 -6.27 -0.32
C ASP A 92 -0.16 -5.72 0.03
N SER A 93 -0.72 -4.91 -0.86
CA SER A 93 -1.92 -4.12 -0.57
C SER A 93 -2.85 -3.98 -1.78
N PRO A 94 -4.17 -4.21 -1.60
CA PRO A 94 -5.17 -3.89 -2.60
C PRO A 94 -5.51 -2.38 -2.67
N GLY A 95 -4.89 -1.55 -1.82
CA GLY A 95 -5.20 -0.14 -1.69
C GLY A 95 -6.11 0.18 -0.50
N GLY A 96 -6.85 1.29 -0.59
CA GLY A 96 -7.71 1.74 0.50
C GLY A 96 -7.93 3.25 0.50
N ASP A 97 -7.80 3.88 1.66
CA ASP A 97 -8.07 5.31 1.84
C ASP A 97 -7.10 6.17 1.00
N ALA A 98 -7.68 7.03 0.14
CA ALA A 98 -6.93 7.86 -0.79
C ALA A 98 -6.05 8.90 -0.07
N LEU A 99 -6.54 9.51 1.01
CA LEU A 99 -5.79 10.51 1.77
C LEU A 99 -4.64 9.86 2.55
N ALA A 100 -4.86 8.70 3.16
CA ALA A 100 -3.80 7.91 3.78
C ALA A 100 -2.69 7.55 2.78
N SER A 101 -3.08 7.13 1.58
CA SER A 101 -2.15 6.80 0.50
C SER A 101 -1.35 8.03 0.05
N ASP A 102 -2.00 9.19 -0.04
CA ASP A 102 -1.37 10.48 -0.37
C ASP A 102 -0.30 10.91 0.66
N LEU A 103 -0.65 10.84 1.95
CA LEU A 103 0.25 11.17 3.05
C LEU A 103 1.47 10.24 3.07
N LEU A 104 1.26 8.95 2.84
CA LEU A 104 2.33 7.97 2.74
C LEU A 104 3.22 8.23 1.52
N TRP A 105 2.64 8.51 0.35
CA TRP A 105 3.40 8.88 -0.84
C TRP A 105 4.31 10.08 -0.58
N ARG A 106 3.80 11.12 0.09
CA ARG A 106 4.59 12.30 0.45
C ARG A 106 5.78 11.94 1.35
N GLU A 107 5.56 11.14 2.40
CA GLU A 107 6.64 10.78 3.33
C GLU A 107 7.68 9.85 2.70
N ILE A 108 7.27 8.94 1.81
CA ILE A 108 8.18 8.10 1.02
C ILE A 108 8.98 8.96 0.05
N ARG A 109 8.37 9.97 -0.59
CA ARG A 109 9.07 10.93 -1.45
C ARG A 109 10.14 11.72 -0.71
N LEU A 110 9.84 12.16 0.51
CA LEU A 110 10.83 12.84 1.37
C LEU A 110 11.95 11.88 1.77
N LEU A 111 11.64 10.64 2.10
CA LEU A 111 12.66 9.61 2.37
C LEU A 111 13.53 9.35 1.13
N ALA A 112 12.93 9.26 -0.06
CA ALA A 112 13.62 9.01 -1.33
C ALA A 112 14.53 10.17 -1.77
N ALA A 113 14.29 11.38 -1.26
CA ALA A 113 15.17 12.52 -1.48
C ALA A 113 16.48 12.43 -0.67
N GLU A 114 16.48 11.69 0.44
CA GLU A 114 17.64 11.55 1.32
C GLU A 114 18.36 10.21 1.15
N LYS A 115 17.64 9.14 0.78
CA LYS A 115 18.15 7.77 0.74
C LYS A 115 17.56 6.98 -0.44
N PRO A 116 18.28 6.01 -1.01
CA PRO A 116 17.70 5.08 -1.98
C PRO A 116 16.50 4.33 -1.38
N VAL A 117 15.36 4.42 -2.06
CA VAL A 117 14.12 3.70 -1.71
C VAL A 117 13.70 2.81 -2.87
N ILE A 118 13.56 1.52 -2.58
CA ILE A 118 13.08 0.50 -3.51
C ILE A 118 11.72 0.02 -3.02
N ALA A 119 10.69 0.14 -3.85
CA ALA A 119 9.41 -0.52 -3.66
C ALA A 119 9.50 -1.94 -4.22
N SER A 120 9.28 -2.95 -3.36
CA SER A 120 9.17 -4.34 -3.76
C SER A 120 7.71 -4.75 -3.68
N LEU A 121 7.09 -5.00 -4.83
CA LEU A 121 5.70 -5.41 -4.90
C LEU A 121 5.61 -6.92 -4.65
N ALA A 122 4.70 -7.33 -3.78
CA ALA A 122 4.40 -8.73 -3.49
C ALA A 122 3.31 -9.24 -4.44
N ASP A 123 2.36 -10.03 -3.94
CA ASP A 123 1.28 -10.62 -4.74
C ASP A 123 0.34 -9.52 -5.27
N VAL A 124 0.01 -8.54 -4.42
CA VAL A 124 -0.87 -7.41 -4.78
C VAL A 124 -0.26 -6.08 -4.38
N ALA A 125 -0.24 -5.11 -5.29
CA ALA A 125 0.10 -3.72 -5.03
C ALA A 125 -0.71 -2.81 -5.95
N ALA A 126 -2.02 -2.75 -5.73
CA ALA A 126 -2.98 -2.04 -6.58
C ALA A 126 -3.57 -0.80 -5.89
N SER A 127 -4.11 0.14 -6.65
CA SER A 127 -4.74 1.37 -6.16
C SER A 127 -3.85 2.10 -5.15
N GLY A 128 -4.27 2.29 -3.89
CA GLY A 128 -3.45 2.88 -2.82
C GLY A 128 -2.09 2.18 -2.60
N GLY A 129 -1.98 0.88 -2.87
CA GLY A 129 -0.72 0.13 -2.84
C GLY A 129 0.25 0.58 -3.93
N TYR A 130 -0.22 0.73 -5.17
CA TYR A 130 0.57 1.32 -6.24
C TYR A 130 0.86 2.81 -5.98
N TYR A 131 -0.11 3.52 -5.41
CA TYR A 131 0.01 4.93 -5.04
C TYR A 131 1.22 5.16 -4.12
N ILE A 132 1.45 4.32 -3.10
CA ILE A 132 2.64 4.46 -2.26
C ILE A 132 3.91 3.92 -2.94
N ALA A 133 3.80 2.92 -3.81
CA ALA A 133 4.93 2.37 -4.55
C ALA A 133 5.58 3.39 -5.50
N MET A 134 4.77 4.17 -6.21
CA MET A 134 5.24 5.19 -7.16
C MET A 134 6.00 6.35 -6.48
N ALA A 135 6.00 6.45 -5.15
CA ALA A 135 6.85 7.41 -4.45
C ALA A 135 8.33 6.98 -4.41
N ALA A 136 8.61 5.69 -4.57
CA ALA A 136 9.97 5.15 -4.56
C ALA A 136 10.72 5.45 -5.86
N GLY A 137 12.05 5.52 -5.79
CA GLY A 137 12.89 5.74 -6.98
C GLY A 137 12.96 4.51 -7.88
N THR A 138 12.78 3.31 -7.33
CA THR A 138 12.77 2.05 -8.07
C THR A 138 11.60 1.19 -7.62
N ILE A 139 10.90 0.58 -8.58
CA ILE A 139 9.85 -0.40 -8.32
C ILE A 139 10.31 -1.74 -8.91
N VAL A 140 10.24 -2.79 -8.11
CA VAL A 140 10.49 -4.18 -8.51
C VAL A 140 9.22 -4.97 -8.27
N ALA A 141 8.77 -5.71 -9.27
CA ALA A 141 7.58 -6.54 -9.22
C ALA A 141 7.85 -7.89 -9.88
N GLU A 142 7.17 -8.93 -9.42
CA GLU A 142 7.15 -10.22 -10.11
C GLU A 142 6.20 -10.15 -11.30
N ASN A 143 6.40 -11.01 -12.30
CA ASN A 143 5.56 -11.00 -13.50
C ASN A 143 4.07 -11.19 -13.18
N LEU A 144 3.74 -11.92 -12.12
CA LEU A 144 2.36 -12.22 -11.72
C LEU A 144 1.81 -11.28 -10.64
N THR A 145 2.59 -10.28 -10.20
CA THR A 145 2.10 -9.27 -9.24
C THR A 145 0.90 -8.54 -9.84
N LEU A 146 -0.19 -8.42 -9.09
CA LEU A 146 -1.34 -7.59 -9.46
C LEU A 146 -1.09 -6.15 -9.05
N THR A 147 -1.01 -5.23 -10.01
CA THR A 147 -0.71 -3.81 -9.72
C THR A 147 -1.48 -2.85 -10.62
N GLY A 148 -1.14 -1.56 -10.58
CA GLY A 148 -1.91 -0.52 -11.24
C GLY A 148 -3.22 -0.23 -10.50
N SER A 149 -4.36 -0.39 -11.18
CA SER A 149 -5.67 0.06 -10.68
C SER A 149 -5.66 1.54 -10.30
N ILE A 150 -5.19 2.36 -11.23
CA ILE A 150 -5.16 3.82 -11.10
C ILE A 150 -6.58 4.33 -11.33
N GLY A 151 -7.36 4.31 -10.25
CA GLY A 151 -8.78 4.64 -10.26
C GLY A 151 -9.25 5.09 -8.88
N VAL A 152 -10.43 5.71 -8.83
CA VAL A 152 -11.07 6.15 -7.59
C VAL A 152 -12.51 5.69 -7.59
N VAL A 153 -12.89 4.98 -6.52
CA VAL A 153 -14.28 4.61 -6.25
C VAL A 153 -14.76 5.43 -5.05
N LYS A 154 -15.87 6.14 -5.23
CA LYS A 154 -16.59 6.84 -4.15
C LYS A 154 -18.05 6.42 -4.21
N GLY A 155 -18.65 6.17 -3.05
CA GLY A 155 -20.04 5.75 -2.94
C GLY A 155 -20.68 6.23 -1.65
N LYS A 156 -22.01 6.23 -1.65
CA LYS A 156 -22.86 6.53 -0.50
C LYS A 156 -24.02 5.55 -0.51
N PHE A 157 -24.40 5.06 0.66
CA PHE A 157 -25.61 4.24 0.81
C PHE A 157 -26.87 5.11 0.77
N SER A 158 -27.87 4.66 0.00
CA SER A 158 -29.22 5.24 -0.02
C SER A 158 -30.19 4.22 0.54
N LEU A 159 -30.49 4.35 1.83
CA LEU A 159 -31.23 3.40 2.66
C LEU A 159 -32.71 3.77 2.83
N GLY A 160 -33.24 4.77 2.11
CA GLY A 160 -34.64 5.24 2.27
C GLY A 160 -35.67 4.12 2.21
N LYS A 161 -35.64 3.28 1.17
CA LYS A 161 -36.54 2.12 1.03
C LYS A 161 -36.40 1.09 2.15
N LEU A 162 -35.19 0.93 2.69
CA LEU A 162 -34.96 0.03 3.83
C LEU A 162 -35.60 0.60 5.09
N TYR A 163 -35.39 1.89 5.35
CA TYR A 163 -35.96 2.61 6.48
C TYR A 163 -37.49 2.59 6.47
N GLU A 164 -38.11 2.82 5.30
CA GLU A 164 -39.55 2.68 5.10
C GLU A 164 -40.05 1.28 5.49
N LYS A 165 -39.36 0.23 5.03
CA LYS A 165 -39.76 -1.16 5.27
C LYS A 165 -39.71 -1.58 6.75
N ILE A 166 -38.81 -0.99 7.53
CA ILE A 166 -38.65 -1.29 8.96
C ILE A 166 -39.34 -0.26 9.87
N GLY A 167 -40.04 0.73 9.29
CA GLY A 167 -40.70 1.80 10.04
C GLY A 167 -39.72 2.74 10.77
N PHE A 168 -38.47 2.82 10.35
CA PHE A 168 -37.46 3.68 10.96
C PHE A 168 -37.47 5.07 10.30
N ASN A 169 -37.61 6.13 11.09
CA ASN A 169 -37.57 7.50 10.60
C ASN A 169 -36.33 8.24 11.13
N LYS A 170 -35.55 8.82 10.22
CA LYS A 170 -34.36 9.61 10.52
C LYS A 170 -34.59 11.06 10.09
N ALA A 171 -34.90 11.94 11.04
CA ALA A 171 -34.93 13.38 10.83
C ALA A 171 -33.51 13.96 10.90
N ILE A 172 -33.16 14.86 9.98
CA ILE A 172 -31.88 15.58 9.98
C ILE A 172 -32.18 17.07 10.00
N ILE A 173 -31.59 17.78 10.96
CA ILE A 173 -31.56 19.24 10.99
C ILE A 173 -30.15 19.65 10.60
N SER A 174 -30.01 20.36 9.49
CA SER A 174 -28.71 20.73 8.92
C SER A 174 -28.70 22.22 8.52
N LYS A 175 -27.49 22.81 8.50
CA LYS A 175 -27.29 24.19 8.04
C LYS A 175 -26.23 24.19 6.93
N GLY A 176 -26.62 24.65 5.75
CA GLY A 176 -25.75 24.77 4.57
C GLY A 176 -26.16 23.83 3.43
N LYS A 177 -25.99 24.31 2.19
CA LYS A 177 -26.48 23.65 0.97
C LYS A 177 -26.03 22.20 0.80
N TYR A 178 -24.80 21.89 1.21
CA TYR A 178 -24.18 20.56 1.05
C TYR A 178 -23.94 19.82 2.38
N ALA A 179 -24.52 20.30 3.48
CA ALA A 179 -24.27 19.74 4.81
C ALA A 179 -24.74 18.27 4.94
N GLU A 180 -25.72 17.88 4.11
CA GLU A 180 -26.30 16.54 4.09
C GLU A 180 -25.62 15.56 3.12
N LEU A 181 -24.63 16.03 2.36
CA LEU A 181 -24.04 15.30 1.24
C LEU A 181 -23.71 13.85 1.63
N THR A 182 -22.99 13.66 2.74
CA THR A 182 -22.61 12.33 3.25
C THR A 182 -23.47 11.84 4.42
N ALA A 183 -24.28 12.71 5.05
CA ALA A 183 -25.05 12.37 6.26
C ALA A 183 -26.47 11.84 5.97
N ALA A 184 -27.08 12.29 4.87
CA ALA A 184 -28.46 11.94 4.52
C ALA A 184 -28.54 10.58 3.81
N GLU A 185 -28.40 9.49 4.55
CA GLU A 185 -28.50 8.12 4.03
C GLU A 185 -29.94 7.71 3.72
N GLN A 186 -30.95 8.39 4.27
CA GLN A 186 -32.37 8.11 4.03
C GLN A 186 -32.84 8.50 2.62
N ARG A 187 -32.00 9.17 1.82
CA ARG A 187 -32.32 9.58 0.44
C ARG A 187 -31.11 9.47 -0.47
N SER A 188 -31.38 9.45 -1.78
CA SER A 188 -30.34 9.63 -2.79
C SER A 188 -29.82 11.07 -2.83
N PHE A 189 -28.74 11.29 -3.58
CA PHE A 189 -28.20 12.63 -3.81
C PHE A 189 -29.21 13.52 -4.55
N ARG A 190 -29.27 14.80 -4.16
CA ARG A 190 -29.86 15.84 -5.02
C ARG A 190 -28.98 16.03 -6.27
N PRO A 191 -29.49 16.54 -7.41
CA PRO A 191 -28.69 16.69 -8.63
C PRO A 191 -27.38 17.45 -8.43
N GLU A 192 -27.43 18.56 -7.70
CA GLU A 192 -26.26 19.39 -7.35
C GLU A 192 -25.27 18.71 -6.38
N GLU A 193 -25.77 17.87 -5.47
CA GLU A 193 -24.95 17.06 -4.57
C GLU A 193 -24.23 15.95 -5.36
N ALA A 194 -24.94 15.31 -6.30
CA ALA A 194 -24.39 14.28 -7.17
C ALA A 194 -23.28 14.86 -8.07
N GLU A 195 -23.50 16.03 -8.65
CA GLU A 195 -22.49 16.74 -9.45
C GLU A 195 -21.25 17.07 -8.63
N LEU A 196 -21.41 17.62 -7.41
CA LEU A 196 -20.29 17.91 -6.52
C LEU A 196 -19.54 16.62 -6.12
N PHE A 197 -20.27 15.55 -5.84
CA PHE A 197 -19.70 14.25 -5.49
C PHE A 197 -18.87 13.68 -6.65
N ALA A 198 -19.40 13.72 -7.88
CA ALA A 198 -18.71 13.31 -9.09
C ALA A 198 -17.46 14.17 -9.36
N LYS A 199 -17.56 15.50 -9.25
CA LYS A 199 -16.41 16.42 -9.35
C LYS A 199 -15.32 16.07 -8.33
N SER A 200 -15.70 15.73 -7.11
CA SER A 200 -14.74 15.31 -6.07
C SER A 200 -14.05 13.98 -6.39
N ALA A 201 -14.73 13.05 -7.07
CA ALA A 201 -14.15 11.79 -7.51
C ALA A 201 -13.16 12.03 -8.66
N GLN A 202 -13.57 12.86 -9.63
CA GLN A 202 -12.74 13.25 -10.76
C GLN A 202 -11.46 13.99 -10.31
N TYR A 203 -11.57 14.87 -9.30
CA TYR A 203 -10.42 15.55 -8.73
C TYR A 203 -9.43 14.55 -8.10
N ALA A 204 -9.92 13.62 -7.28
CA ALA A 204 -9.07 12.60 -6.68
C ALA A 204 -8.38 11.71 -7.73
N TYR A 205 -9.11 11.30 -8.78
CA TYR A 205 -8.53 10.56 -9.89
C TYR A 205 -7.45 11.37 -10.62
N THR A 206 -7.71 12.65 -10.89
CA THR A 206 -6.75 13.55 -11.55
C THR A 206 -5.46 13.66 -10.75
N GLN A 207 -5.56 13.82 -9.42
CA GLN A 207 -4.39 13.85 -8.53
C GLN A 207 -3.59 12.54 -8.56
N PHE A 208 -4.28 11.39 -8.53
CA PHE A 208 -3.61 10.09 -8.61
C PHE A 208 -2.88 9.93 -9.96
N ARG A 209 -3.58 10.17 -11.06
CA ARG A 209 -3.03 10.12 -12.41
C ARG A 209 -1.81 11.03 -12.56
N ASP A 210 -1.92 12.29 -12.14
CA ASP A 210 -0.87 13.28 -12.33
C ASP A 210 0.38 12.94 -11.50
N LYS A 211 0.21 12.38 -10.29
CA LYS A 211 1.32 11.86 -9.49
C LYS A 211 1.95 10.61 -10.08
N ALA A 212 1.15 9.70 -10.65
CA ALA A 212 1.69 8.54 -11.36
C ALA A 212 2.54 8.97 -12.56
N ALA A 213 2.06 9.93 -13.35
CA ALA A 213 2.81 10.51 -14.46
C ALA A 213 4.11 11.18 -13.99
N TYR A 214 4.03 12.03 -12.95
CA TYR A 214 5.19 12.70 -12.35
C TYR A 214 6.24 11.70 -11.85
N SER A 215 5.81 10.70 -11.08
CA SER A 215 6.68 9.68 -10.49
C SER A 215 7.39 8.78 -11.51
N ARG A 216 6.86 8.71 -12.72
CA ARG A 216 7.37 7.82 -13.78
C ARG A 216 7.95 8.59 -14.97
N SER A 217 8.12 9.91 -14.84
CA SER A 217 8.63 10.79 -15.89
C SER A 217 7.86 10.65 -17.22
N MET A 218 6.55 10.41 -17.16
CA MET A 218 5.74 10.19 -18.36
C MET A 218 5.26 11.51 -18.99
N PRO A 219 5.24 11.62 -20.34
CA PRO A 219 4.73 12.80 -21.03
C PRO A 219 3.26 13.09 -20.70
N THR A 220 2.86 14.36 -20.76
CA THR A 220 1.47 14.82 -20.52
C THR A 220 0.42 14.15 -21.41
N ARG A 221 0.82 13.58 -22.56
CA ARG A 221 -0.04 12.81 -23.48
C ARG A 221 -0.61 11.53 -22.84
N TRP A 222 0.04 10.99 -21.81
CA TRP A 222 -0.45 9.88 -20.99
C TRP A 222 -1.83 10.13 -20.34
N ARG A 223 -2.22 11.41 -20.17
CA ARG A 223 -3.47 11.83 -19.51
C ARG A 223 -4.77 11.30 -20.17
N LYS A 224 -4.72 10.85 -21.43
CA LYS A 224 -5.91 10.42 -22.19
C LYS A 224 -6.14 8.90 -22.23
N MET A 225 -5.12 8.05 -21.99
CA MET A 225 -5.17 6.64 -22.41
C MET A 225 -5.71 5.64 -21.37
N HIS A 226 -5.79 6.02 -20.09
CA HIS A 226 -6.27 5.11 -19.02
C HIS A 226 -7.42 5.71 -18.21
N LYS A 227 -8.53 6.03 -18.89
CA LYS A 227 -9.76 6.48 -18.23
C LYS A 227 -10.42 5.40 -17.35
N ASP A 228 -10.07 4.13 -17.54
CA ASP A 228 -10.93 3.01 -17.08
C ASP A 228 -10.47 2.31 -15.80
N GLY A 229 -9.35 2.73 -15.19
CA GLY A 229 -8.95 2.26 -13.85
C GLY A 229 -8.70 0.76 -13.70
N CYS A 230 -8.53 0.01 -14.80
CA CYS A 230 -8.31 -1.43 -14.79
C CYS A 230 -7.03 -1.80 -14.00
N GLY A 231 -7.15 -2.81 -13.13
CA GLY A 231 -5.99 -3.50 -12.57
C GLY A 231 -5.34 -4.36 -13.64
N LEU A 232 -4.02 -4.39 -13.68
CA LEU A 232 -3.25 -5.15 -14.66
C LEU A 232 -2.22 -6.02 -13.96
N VAL A 233 -1.86 -7.13 -14.59
CA VAL A 233 -0.71 -7.93 -14.20
C VAL A 233 0.56 -7.09 -14.44
N ALA A 234 1.53 -7.15 -13.53
CA ALA A 234 2.68 -6.23 -13.52
C ALA A 234 3.49 -6.26 -14.80
N ARG A 235 3.62 -7.43 -15.46
CA ARG A 235 4.26 -7.51 -16.78
C ARG A 235 3.55 -6.60 -17.80
N GLN A 236 2.24 -6.73 -17.96
CA GLN A 236 1.44 -5.90 -18.86
C GLN A 236 1.53 -4.43 -18.46
N PHE A 237 1.36 -4.14 -17.16
CA PHE A 237 1.37 -2.77 -16.66
C PHE A 237 2.72 -2.08 -16.87
N LEU A 238 3.84 -2.78 -16.62
CA LEU A 238 5.18 -2.23 -16.80
C LEU A 238 5.54 -2.14 -18.28
N GLU A 239 5.16 -3.10 -19.12
CA GLU A 239 5.33 -3.02 -20.58
C GLU A 239 4.57 -1.83 -21.17
N ASP A 240 3.31 -1.62 -20.78
CA ASP A 240 2.53 -0.43 -21.18
C ASP A 240 3.20 0.87 -20.70
N LEU A 241 3.80 0.85 -19.50
CA LEU A 241 4.52 1.99 -18.93
C LEU A 241 5.89 2.23 -19.58
N LEU A 242 6.56 1.19 -20.09
CA LEU A 242 7.86 1.25 -20.78
C LEU A 242 7.70 1.67 -22.25
N MET A 243 6.69 1.16 -22.94
CA MET A 243 6.37 1.51 -24.33
C MET A 243 6.11 3.01 -24.48
N LEU A 244 5.58 3.66 -23.43
CA LEU A 244 5.28 5.10 -23.40
C LEU A 244 6.47 5.99 -23.02
N LEU A 245 7.63 5.41 -22.68
CA LEU A 245 8.88 6.13 -22.41
C LEU A 245 9.83 6.15 -23.63
N VAL A 246 9.52 5.36 -24.67
CA VAL A 246 10.36 5.19 -25.87
C VAL A 246 9.80 5.95 -27.09
N GLU A 247 8.59 6.50 -27.00
CA GLU A 247 7.99 7.45 -27.97
C GLU A 247 7.96 8.89 -27.42
#